data_AF-A0A067GM39-F1
#
_entry.id   AF-A0A067GM39-F1
#
_cell.length_a   1.000
_cell.length_b   1.000
_cell.length_c   1.000
_cell.angle_alpha   90.00
_cell.angle_beta   90.00
_cell.angle_gamma   90.00
#
_symmetry.space_group_name_H-M   'P 1'
#
loop_
_entity.id
_entity.type
_entity.pdbx_description
1 polymer ?
#
loop_
_entity_poly.entity_id
_entity_poly.type
_entity_poly.pdbx_seq_one_letter_code
_entity_poly.pdbx_strand_id
1 'polypeptide(L)'
;MQRLVHRPWAPREVRIRVLHSLSGSLVKSSARLSKVHKRDEVRERERERRVMAAASFRWILQLHKDVPKAARFYSEGLDFTVNVCTLRWAELQSGPLKLALMQSPSDHVVQNGNSSLLSFTVTDINSAVTKLMALGAELDGSIKYEIHGKVAAMRCIDGHMLGLYEPA
;
A
#
# COMPACT_ATOMS: atom_id res chain seq x y z
N MET A 1 1.97 -66.53 -22.86
CA MET A 1 0.82 -67.37 -23.23
C MET A 1 -0.25 -66.46 -23.81
N GLN A 2 -0.25 -66.28 -25.13
CA GLN A 2 -1.07 -66.97 -26.13
C GLN A 2 -2.53 -66.46 -26.18
N ARG A 3 -2.82 -65.79 -27.30
CA ARG A 3 -4.16 -65.42 -27.78
C ARG A 3 -4.89 -66.65 -28.33
N LEU A 4 -6.19 -66.74 -28.12
CA LEU A 4 -7.18 -67.40 -29.00
C LEU A 4 -8.56 -66.82 -28.63
N VAL A 5 -9.10 -65.87 -29.39
CA VAL A 5 -9.86 -65.99 -30.65
C VAL A 5 -11.12 -66.85 -30.49
N HIS A 6 -12.26 -66.18 -30.32
CA HIS A 6 -13.57 -66.69 -30.73
C HIS A 6 -14.34 -65.58 -31.46
N ARG A 7 -14.67 -65.83 -32.72
CA ARG A 7 -15.82 -65.29 -33.46
C ARG A 7 -16.86 -66.44 -33.55
N PRO A 8 -18.08 -66.25 -34.08
CA PRO A 8 -19.02 -65.13 -34.08
C PRO A 8 -20.46 -65.58 -33.69
N TRP A 9 -21.40 -64.66 -33.41
CA TRP A 9 -22.83 -64.88 -33.69
C TRP A 9 -23.57 -63.54 -33.77
N ALA A 10 -24.30 -63.32 -34.86
CA ALA A 10 -25.13 -62.14 -35.08
C ALA A 10 -26.61 -62.48 -34.90
N PRO A 11 -27.38 -61.62 -34.22
CA PRO A 11 -28.80 -61.51 -34.50
C PRO A 11 -29.16 -60.07 -34.92
N ARG A 12 -29.51 -59.98 -36.20
CA ARG A 12 -30.64 -59.23 -36.78
C ARG A 12 -30.96 -57.86 -36.17
N GLU A 13 -30.46 -56.88 -36.91
CA GLU A 13 -30.99 -55.54 -37.14
C GLU A 13 -32.49 -55.37 -36.82
N VAL A 14 -32.79 -54.70 -35.71
CA VAL A 14 -34.05 -53.98 -35.53
C VAL A 14 -33.76 -52.52 -35.84
N ARG A 15 -34.17 -52.10 -37.03
CA ARG A 15 -33.95 -50.76 -37.56
C ARG A 15 -34.96 -49.79 -36.94
N ILE A 16 -34.65 -49.25 -35.76
CA ILE A 16 -35.36 -48.09 -35.24
C ILE A 16 -34.78 -46.85 -35.92
N ARG A 17 -35.59 -46.18 -36.77
CA ARG A 17 -35.26 -44.86 -37.30
C ARG A 17 -35.20 -43.88 -36.13
N VAL A 18 -34.00 -43.56 -35.66
CA VAL A 18 -33.78 -42.37 -34.84
C VAL A 18 -33.77 -41.17 -35.77
N LEU A 19 -34.80 -40.33 -35.67
CA LEU A 19 -34.82 -39.02 -36.30
C LEU A 19 -33.65 -38.18 -35.75
N HIS A 20 -32.67 -37.91 -36.61
CA HIS A 20 -31.67 -36.86 -36.37
C HIS A 20 -32.38 -35.51 -36.32
N SER A 21 -32.51 -34.89 -35.15
CA SER A 21 -32.67 -33.43 -35.05
C SER A 21 -32.51 -32.92 -33.62
N LEU A 22 -31.32 -33.05 -33.04
CA LEU A 22 -30.89 -32.23 -31.90
C LEU A 22 -29.39 -31.98 -32.00
N SER A 23 -28.94 -31.04 -32.85
CA SER A 23 -27.51 -30.67 -32.83
C SER A 23 -27.18 -29.24 -33.22
N GLY A 24 -28.10 -28.47 -33.79
CA GLY A 24 -27.81 -27.09 -34.21
C GLY A 24 -27.87 -26.06 -33.07
N SER A 25 -28.91 -26.11 -32.22
CA SER A 25 -29.18 -25.04 -31.26
C SER A 25 -28.33 -25.17 -29.98
N LEU A 26 -28.11 -26.39 -29.50
CA LEU A 26 -27.39 -26.67 -28.25
C LEU A 26 -25.88 -26.40 -28.36
N VAL A 27 -25.30 -26.67 -29.53
CA VAL A 27 -23.88 -26.37 -29.80
C VAL A 27 -23.68 -24.86 -29.98
N LYS A 28 -24.62 -24.19 -30.66
CA LYS A 28 -24.62 -22.72 -30.81
C LYS A 28 -24.84 -22.00 -29.48
N SER A 29 -25.67 -22.54 -28.58
CA SER A 29 -25.89 -21.96 -27.26
C SER A 29 -24.66 -22.12 -26.37
N SER A 30 -24.01 -23.29 -26.37
CA SER A 30 -22.75 -23.53 -25.64
C SER A 30 -21.61 -22.61 -26.12
N ALA A 31 -21.43 -22.47 -27.44
CA ALA A 31 -20.41 -21.58 -28.01
C ALA A 31 -20.71 -20.09 -27.77
N ARG A 32 -21.99 -19.72 -27.65
CA ARG A 32 -22.41 -18.35 -27.35
C ARG A 32 -22.21 -18.04 -25.86
N LEU A 33 -22.49 -19.00 -24.97
CA LEU A 33 -22.23 -18.90 -23.53
C LEU A 33 -20.73 -18.78 -23.20
N SER A 34 -19.88 -19.59 -23.84
CA SER A 34 -18.42 -19.50 -23.64
C SER A 34 -17.83 -18.19 -24.17
N LYS A 35 -18.39 -17.64 -25.27
CA LYS A 35 -17.97 -16.36 -25.84
C LYS A 35 -18.43 -15.16 -25.01
N VAL A 36 -19.58 -15.27 -24.34
CA VAL A 36 -20.06 -14.27 -23.38
C VAL A 36 -19.19 -14.29 -22.12
N HIS A 37 -18.97 -15.47 -21.53
CA HIS A 37 -18.12 -15.61 -20.35
C HIS A 37 -16.70 -15.06 -20.57
N LYS A 38 -16.08 -15.40 -21.70
CA LYS A 38 -14.75 -14.89 -22.06
C LYS A 38 -14.74 -13.37 -22.31
N ARG A 39 -15.85 -12.79 -22.77
CA ARG A 39 -16.01 -11.33 -22.92
C ARG A 39 -16.19 -10.64 -21.59
N ASP A 40 -16.93 -11.24 -20.67
CA ASP A 40 -17.15 -10.71 -19.33
C ASP A 40 -15.84 -10.75 -18.52
N GLU A 41 -15.07 -11.84 -18.60
CA GLU A 41 -13.72 -11.93 -17.98
C GLU A 41 -12.74 -10.90 -18.55
N VAL A 42 -12.72 -10.69 -19.87
CA VAL A 42 -11.86 -9.67 -20.49
C VAL A 42 -12.29 -8.27 -20.08
N ARG A 43 -13.61 -8.01 -20.03
CA ARG A 43 -14.17 -6.73 -19.62
C ARG A 43 -13.96 -6.47 -18.14
N GLU A 44 -13.97 -7.50 -17.29
CA GLU A 44 -13.65 -7.43 -15.87
C GLU A 44 -12.16 -7.18 -15.65
N ARG A 45 -11.27 -7.91 -16.32
CA ARG A 45 -9.82 -7.63 -16.32
C ARG A 45 -9.46 -6.26 -16.90
N GLU A 46 -10.18 -5.80 -17.92
CA GLU A 46 -10.03 -4.43 -18.46
C GLU A 46 -10.60 -3.37 -17.52
N ARG A 47 -11.64 -3.69 -16.75
CA ARG A 47 -12.20 -2.81 -15.71
C ARG A 47 -11.26 -2.74 -14.51
N GLU A 48 -10.69 -3.87 -14.07
CA GLU A 48 -9.60 -3.94 -13.09
C GLU A 48 -8.35 -3.18 -13.55
N ARG A 49 -7.96 -3.33 -14.83
CA ARG A 49 -6.88 -2.54 -15.45
C ARG A 49 -7.20 -1.06 -15.55
N ARG A 50 -8.46 -0.68 -15.80
CA ARG A 50 -8.93 0.73 -15.83
C ARG A 50 -9.04 1.35 -14.45
N VAL A 51 -9.25 0.56 -13.40
CA VAL A 51 -9.15 1.00 -12.01
C VAL A 51 -7.68 1.31 -11.64
N MET A 52 -6.71 0.70 -12.34
CA MET A 52 -5.27 0.82 -12.06
C MET A 52 -4.53 1.91 -12.83
N ALA A 53 -5.20 2.99 -13.24
CA ALA A 53 -4.55 4.20 -13.76
C ALA A 53 -5.17 5.48 -13.16
N ALA A 54 -5.37 5.46 -11.85
CA ALA A 54 -5.60 6.65 -11.04
C ALA A 54 -4.29 7.06 -10.34
N ALA A 55 -4.13 8.35 -10.02
CA ALA A 55 -2.96 8.82 -9.30
C ALA A 55 -2.79 8.06 -7.98
N SER A 56 -1.59 7.52 -7.72
CA SER A 56 -1.25 6.85 -6.47
C SER A 56 -0.44 7.76 -5.56
N PHE A 57 -0.78 7.81 -4.27
CA PHE A 57 0.02 8.52 -3.29
C PHE A 57 1.43 7.93 -3.22
N ARG A 58 2.45 8.78 -3.34
CA ARG A 58 3.84 8.32 -3.37
C ARG A 58 4.56 8.61 -2.06
N TRP A 59 4.64 9.88 -1.67
CA TRP A 59 5.27 10.31 -0.42
C TRP A 59 4.69 11.65 0.06
N ILE A 60 4.76 11.91 1.37
CA ILE A 60 4.81 13.27 1.90
C ILE A 60 6.24 13.77 1.73
N LEU A 61 6.45 15.02 1.31
CA LEU A 61 7.78 15.61 1.16
C LEU A 61 8.02 16.68 2.22
N GLN A 62 9.10 16.56 2.99
CA GLN A 62 9.59 17.60 3.89
C GLN A 62 10.95 18.11 3.44
N LEU A 63 11.12 19.43 3.51
CA LEU A 63 12.38 20.10 3.17
C LEU A 63 13.24 20.23 4.42
N HIS A 64 14.47 19.73 4.37
CA HIS A 64 15.42 19.79 5.48
C HIS A 64 16.73 20.43 5.02
N LYS A 65 17.42 21.16 5.91
CA LYS A 65 18.77 21.68 5.60
C LYS A 65 19.81 20.56 5.56
N ASP A 66 19.68 19.62 6.49
CA ASP A 66 20.55 18.45 6.65
C ASP A 66 19.70 17.19 6.62
N VAL A 67 19.67 16.53 5.45
CA VAL A 67 18.84 15.35 5.21
C VAL A 67 19.29 14.14 6.05
N PRO A 68 20.59 13.78 6.13
CA PRO A 68 21.04 12.71 7.02
C PRO A 68 20.66 12.93 8.49
N LYS A 69 20.81 14.16 9.00
CA LYS A 69 20.42 14.48 10.39
C LYS A 69 18.92 14.34 10.61
N ALA A 70 18.10 14.78 9.66
CA ALA A 70 16.65 14.61 9.71
C ALA A 70 16.24 13.12 9.61
N ALA A 71 16.89 12.34 8.75
CA ALA A 71 16.64 10.91 8.65
C ALA A 71 16.95 10.19 9.98
N ARG A 72 18.04 10.58 10.64
CA ARG A 72 18.40 10.11 11.99
C ARG A 72 17.34 10.48 13.03
N PHE A 73 16.83 11.71 12.97
CA PHE A 73 15.77 12.17 13.86
C PHE A 73 14.52 11.29 13.81
N TYR A 74 14.00 10.99 12.61
CA TYR A 74 12.82 10.15 12.45
C TYR A 74 13.09 8.67 12.75
N SER A 75 14.27 8.15 12.39
CA SER A 75 14.60 6.73 12.61
C SER A 75 14.93 6.41 14.06
N GLU A 76 15.74 7.21 14.75
CA GLU A 76 16.09 6.97 16.16
C GLU A 76 15.01 7.49 17.13
N GLY A 77 14.28 8.55 16.74
CA GLY A 77 13.27 9.17 17.59
C GLY A 77 11.89 8.52 17.50
N LEU A 78 11.50 8.03 16.31
CA LEU A 78 10.17 7.51 16.01
C LEU A 78 10.19 6.14 15.32
N ASP A 79 11.34 5.47 15.31
CA ASP A 79 11.52 4.12 14.78
C ASP A 79 11.15 3.96 13.29
N PHE A 80 11.28 5.03 12.50
CA PHE A 80 11.13 4.94 11.04
C PHE A 80 12.23 4.08 10.44
N THR A 81 11.88 3.25 9.46
CA THR A 81 12.85 2.56 8.62
C THR A 81 13.38 3.51 7.56
N VAL A 82 14.70 3.61 7.44
CA VAL A 82 15.38 4.36 6.38
C VAL A 82 15.60 3.44 5.18
N ASN A 83 14.85 3.68 4.10
CA ASN A 83 14.99 2.90 2.87
C ASN A 83 16.13 3.42 1.98
N VAL A 84 16.27 4.75 1.92
CA VAL A 84 17.30 5.46 1.15
C VAL A 84 17.75 6.66 1.97
N CYS A 85 19.05 6.93 2.03
CA CYS A 85 19.57 8.17 2.60
C CYS A 85 20.84 8.60 1.86
N THR A 86 20.83 9.84 1.37
CA THR A 86 21.94 10.53 0.72
C THR A 86 22.06 11.92 1.32
N LEU A 87 23.07 12.68 0.90
CA LEU A 87 23.23 14.08 1.33
C LEU A 87 22.04 14.98 0.98
N ARG A 88 21.27 14.63 -0.07
CA ARG A 88 20.21 15.50 -0.62
C ARG A 88 18.80 14.91 -0.58
N TRP A 89 18.68 13.63 -0.28
CA TRP A 89 17.43 12.89 -0.37
C TRP A 89 17.40 11.73 0.61
N ALA A 90 16.27 11.53 1.27
CA ALA A 90 16.00 10.31 2.02
C ALA A 90 14.56 9.84 1.82
N GLU A 91 14.36 8.53 1.88
CA GLU A 91 13.04 7.90 1.90
C GLU A 91 12.91 7.10 3.18
N LEU A 92 11.89 7.44 3.96
CA LEU A 92 11.59 6.86 5.25
C LEU A 92 10.21 6.20 5.20
N GLN A 93 10.04 5.16 6.02
CA GLN A 93 8.78 4.45 6.12
C GLN A 93 8.45 4.11 7.57
N SER A 94 7.18 4.32 7.94
CA SER A 94 6.59 3.81 9.18
C SER A 94 5.20 3.26 8.86
N GLY A 95 5.07 1.93 8.92
CA GLY A 95 3.88 1.23 8.45
C GLY A 95 3.53 1.59 7.00
N PRO A 96 2.31 2.09 6.71
CA PRO A 96 1.90 2.50 5.37
C PRO A 96 2.38 3.92 4.99
N LEU A 97 2.86 4.72 5.95
CA LEU A 97 3.31 6.09 5.70
C LEU A 97 4.68 6.07 5.03
N LYS A 98 4.79 6.81 3.92
CA LYS A 98 6.04 7.06 3.22
C LYS A 98 6.38 8.54 3.29
N LEU A 99 7.51 8.86 3.90
CA LEU A 99 8.03 10.22 4.08
C LEU A 99 9.31 10.38 3.26
N ALA A 100 9.35 11.38 2.40
CA ALA A 100 10.52 11.78 1.66
C ALA A 100 11.10 13.05 2.28
N LEU A 101 12.42 13.09 2.41
CA LEU A 101 13.17 14.25 2.87
C LEU A 101 14.00 14.76 1.70
N MET A 102 13.98 16.05 1.44
CA MET A 102 14.80 16.67 0.38
C MET A 102 15.58 17.86 0.92
N GLN A 103 16.83 17.97 0.49
CA GLN A 103 17.68 19.07 0.92
C GLN A 103 17.14 20.39 0.36
N SER A 104 16.96 21.36 1.25
CA SER A 104 16.76 22.76 0.88
C SER A 104 18.00 23.58 1.26
N PRO A 105 18.62 24.30 0.31
CA PRO A 105 19.78 25.15 0.59
C PRO A 105 19.42 26.46 1.31
N SER A 106 18.13 26.76 1.45
CA SER A 106 17.66 28.02 2.02
C SER A 106 17.44 27.94 3.53
N ASP A 107 17.88 28.97 4.25
CA ASP A 107 17.45 29.22 5.63
C ASP A 107 15.94 29.51 5.74
N HIS A 108 15.30 29.73 4.59
CA HIS A 108 13.88 30.03 4.43
C HIS A 108 12.93 28.89 4.83
N VAL A 109 13.38 27.67 5.10
CA VAL A 109 12.47 26.60 5.62
C VAL A 109 11.83 27.04 6.94
N VAL A 110 12.59 27.75 7.79
CA VAL A 110 12.09 28.28 9.07
C VAL A 110 11.31 29.59 8.88
N GLN A 111 11.65 30.39 7.87
CA GLN A 111 11.11 31.75 7.69
C GLN A 111 9.87 31.83 6.76
N ASN A 112 9.69 30.90 5.83
CA ASN A 112 8.62 30.96 4.82
C ASN A 112 7.38 30.12 5.18
N GLY A 113 7.30 29.56 6.39
CA GLY A 113 6.08 28.89 6.86
C GLY A 113 5.76 27.54 6.19
N ASN A 114 6.71 26.91 5.50
CA ASN A 114 6.58 25.55 4.98
C ASN A 114 6.76 24.50 6.08
N SER A 115 6.09 24.69 7.23
CA SER A 115 6.11 23.75 8.34
C SER A 115 4.99 22.73 8.13
N SER A 116 5.36 21.48 7.89
CA SER A 116 4.37 20.40 7.97
C SER A 116 4.04 20.13 9.43
N LEU A 117 2.78 19.84 9.71
CA LEU A 117 2.36 19.25 10.98
C LEU A 117 2.06 17.76 10.75
N LEU A 118 2.95 16.89 11.20
CA LEU A 118 2.74 15.44 11.17
C LEU A 118 2.46 14.95 12.59
N SER A 119 1.41 14.14 12.78
CA SER A 119 1.04 13.61 14.09
C SER A 119 1.20 12.09 14.12
N PHE A 120 1.84 11.58 15.16
CA PHE A 120 2.17 10.16 15.32
C PHE A 120 1.59 9.59 16.60
N THR A 121 1.04 8.39 16.50
CA THR A 121 0.68 7.60 17.67
C THR A 121 1.93 6.89 18.19
N VAL A 122 2.22 7.03 19.48
CA VAL A 122 3.35 6.41 20.16
C VAL A 122 2.85 5.58 21.34
N THR A 123 3.63 4.58 21.74
CA THR A 123 3.29 3.71 22.88
C THR A 123 3.70 4.30 24.23
N ASP A 124 4.71 5.18 24.24
CA ASP A 124 5.18 5.89 25.43
C ASP A 124 5.65 7.29 25.01
N ILE A 125 4.83 8.30 25.34
CA ILE A 125 5.07 9.70 25.00
C ILE A 125 6.26 10.27 25.78
N ASN A 126 6.53 9.80 27.00
CA ASN A 126 7.64 10.32 27.79
C ASN A 126 8.98 9.85 27.21
N SER A 127 9.05 8.58 26.83
CA SER A 127 10.22 8.03 26.13
C SER A 127 10.42 8.71 24.78
N ALA A 128 9.35 8.85 23.98
CA ALA A 128 9.42 9.50 22.67
C ALA A 128 9.88 10.96 22.77
N VAL A 129 9.28 11.77 23.66
CA VAL A 129 9.69 13.16 23.89
C VAL A 129 11.17 13.22 24.30
N THR A 130 11.60 12.35 25.22
CA THR A 130 12.99 12.33 25.68
C THR A 130 13.97 12.01 24.56
N LYS A 131 13.68 11.00 23.72
CA LYS A 131 14.51 10.65 22.55
C LYS A 131 14.58 11.81 21.55
N LEU A 132 13.44 12.41 21.23
CA LEU A 132 13.37 13.52 20.27
C LEU A 132 14.10 14.76 20.78
N MET A 133 13.99 15.08 22.07
CA MET A 133 14.76 16.15 22.69
C MET A 133 16.26 15.88 22.65
N ALA A 134 16.69 14.65 22.92
CA ALA A 134 18.10 14.26 22.79
C ALA A 134 18.65 14.39 21.35
N LEU A 135 17.77 14.34 20.35
CA LEU A 135 18.08 14.54 18.92
C LEU A 135 17.98 16.00 18.48
N GLY A 136 17.68 16.93 19.41
CA GLY A 136 17.67 18.37 19.18
C GLY A 136 16.31 18.97 18.81
N ALA A 137 15.21 18.25 19.03
CA ALA A 137 13.88 18.86 19.00
C ALA A 137 13.56 19.55 20.32
N GLU A 138 12.63 20.49 20.27
CA GLU A 138 12.14 21.24 21.42
C GLU A 138 10.70 20.83 21.71
N LEU A 139 10.35 20.61 22.98
CA LEU A 139 8.97 20.41 23.39
C LEU A 139 8.23 21.75 23.37
N ASP A 140 7.15 21.84 22.60
CA ASP A 140 6.32 23.04 22.48
C ASP A 140 5.20 22.99 23.55
N GLY A 141 5.47 23.60 24.69
CA GLY A 141 4.60 23.58 25.87
C GLY A 141 4.85 22.37 26.78
N SER A 142 3.78 21.82 27.37
CA SER A 142 3.84 20.63 28.22
C SER A 142 3.09 19.46 27.59
N ILE A 143 3.38 18.24 28.06
CA ILE A 143 2.56 17.07 27.77
C ILE A 143 1.19 17.29 28.42
N LYS A 144 0.13 17.23 27.61
CA LYS A 144 -1.27 17.34 28.05
C LYS A 144 -1.83 15.96 28.33
N TYR A 145 -2.55 15.83 29.43
CA TYR A 145 -3.19 14.59 29.85
C TYR A 145 -4.70 14.77 29.70
N GLU A 146 -5.27 14.10 28.71
CA GLU A 146 -6.68 14.19 28.36
C GLU A 146 -7.37 12.86 28.65
N ILE A 147 -8.71 12.88 28.71
CA ILE A 147 -9.51 11.65 28.95
C ILE A 147 -9.30 10.57 27.88
N HIS A 148 -8.85 10.95 26.69
CA HIS A 148 -8.64 10.04 25.55
C HIS A 148 -7.17 9.65 25.36
N GLY A 149 -6.25 10.11 26.24
CA GLY A 149 -4.82 9.86 26.12
C GLY A 149 -3.96 11.09 26.34
N LYS A 150 -2.66 10.97 26.08
CA LYS A 150 -1.67 12.04 26.25
C LYS A 150 -1.31 12.66 24.91
N VAL A 151 -1.08 13.96 24.90
CA VAL A 151 -0.72 14.71 23.69
C VAL A 151 0.48 15.61 23.95
N ALA A 152 1.40 15.67 22.99
CA ALA A 152 2.53 16.59 23.00
C ALA A 152 2.76 17.18 21.61
N ALA A 153 3.32 18.38 21.56
CA ALA A 153 3.79 19.00 20.33
C ALA A 153 5.29 19.22 20.42
N MET A 154 6.01 18.88 19.36
CA MET A 154 7.47 18.95 19.25
C MET A 154 7.83 19.83 18.06
N ARG A 155 8.83 20.69 18.21
CA ARG A 155 9.45 21.45 17.12
C ARG A 155 10.76 20.77 16.73
N CYS A 156 10.84 20.31 15.49
CA CYS A 156 12.07 19.74 14.94
C CYS A 156 13.14 20.83 14.78
N ILE A 157 14.40 20.41 14.66
CA ILE A 157 15.57 21.31 14.56
C ILE A 157 15.50 22.34 13.41
N ASP A 158 14.70 22.06 12.39
CA ASP A 158 14.51 22.90 11.21
C ASP A 158 13.11 23.52 11.12
N GLY A 159 12.37 23.50 12.23
CA GLY A 159 11.10 24.23 12.39
C GLY A 159 9.84 23.46 12.01
N HIS A 160 9.94 22.20 11.57
CA HIS A 160 8.76 21.35 11.35
C HIS A 160 8.07 21.01 12.68
N MET A 161 6.74 21.01 12.68
CA MET A 161 5.95 20.65 13.85
C MET A 161 5.59 19.17 13.82
N LEU A 162 5.70 18.52 14.97
CA LEU A 162 5.43 17.11 15.14
C LEU A 162 4.52 16.89 16.34
N GLY A 163 3.35 16.31 16.10
CA GLY A 163 2.41 15.90 17.14
C GLY A 163 2.71 14.49 17.61
N LEU A 164 2.58 14.26 18.92
CA LEU A 164 2.62 12.94 19.53
C LEU A 164 1.30 12.68 20.25
N TYR A 165 0.79 11.46 20.10
CA TYR A 165 -0.40 10.98 20.80
C TYR A 165 -0.13 9.59 21.39
N GLU A 166 -0.39 9.41 22.68
CA GLU A 166 -0.40 8.11 23.36
C GLU A 166 -1.83 7.82 23.82
N PRO A 167 -2.49 6.76 23.31
CA PRO A 167 -3.83 6.36 23.76
C PRO A 167 -3.86 5.98 25.25
N ALA A 168 -5.01 6.18 25.90
CA ALA A 168 -5.24 5.79 27.30
C ALA A 168 -5.37 4.27 27.49
#